data_AF-A0A6G3MMZ6-F1
#
_entry.id   AF-A0A6G3MMZ6-F1
#
_cell.length_a   1.000
_cell.length_b   1.000
_cell.length_c   1.000
_cell.angle_alpha   90.00
_cell.angle_beta   90.00
_cell.angle_gamma   90.00
#
_symmetry.space_group_name_H-M   'P 1'
#
loop_
_entity.id
_entity.type
_entity.pdbx_description
1 polymer ?
#
loop_
_entity_poly.entity_id
_entity_poly.type
_entity_poly.pdbx_seq_one_letter_code
_entity_poly.pdbx_strand_id
1 'polypeptide(L)'
;VKEHIKIANYKTYYGHGDNGEQSMTTAFCIQKLLDNGGMLVGTTTMPQFGSNAIGANPDVYITCFNYLSKFPSPIYPWDSTRYPGGSSSGNGVVVGMGLCPFSIGSDGLGSIRVPSGFNGIVG
;
A
#
# COMPACT_ATOMS: atom_id res chain seq x y z
N VAL A 1 -1.09 -6.51 -0.51
CA VAL A 1 -2.40 -5.99 -0.98
C VAL A 1 -2.65 -4.65 -0.30
N LYS A 2 -3.07 -3.61 -1.03
CA LYS A 2 -3.29 -2.29 -0.44
C LYS A 2 -4.30 -2.34 0.70
N GLU A 3 -3.97 -1.73 1.84
CA GLU A 3 -4.66 -1.96 3.12
C GLU A 3 -6.15 -1.59 3.19
N HIS A 4 -6.69 -0.78 2.27
CA HIS A 4 -8.14 -0.52 2.24
C HIS A 4 -8.95 -1.61 1.51
N ILE A 5 -8.28 -2.53 0.81
CA ILE A 5 -8.93 -3.63 0.11
C ILE A 5 -9.28 -4.70 1.15
N LYS A 6 -10.57 -5.02 1.26
CA LYS A 6 -11.09 -5.95 2.27
C LYS A 6 -10.53 -7.36 2.07
N ILE A 7 -10.07 -7.96 3.16
CA ILE A 7 -9.64 -9.35 3.24
C ILE A 7 -10.23 -9.92 4.52
N ALA A 8 -10.91 -11.06 4.43
CA ALA A 8 -11.52 -11.69 5.59
C ALA A 8 -10.47 -11.91 6.69
N ASN A 9 -10.82 -11.56 7.92
CA ASN A 9 -9.97 -11.66 9.11
C ASN A 9 -8.76 -10.69 9.18
N TYR A 10 -8.57 -9.79 8.22
CA TYR A 10 -7.57 -8.72 8.30
C TYR A 10 -8.24 -7.38 8.64
N LYS A 11 -7.55 -6.57 9.44
CA LYS A 11 -7.96 -5.18 9.70
C LYS A 11 -7.55 -4.29 8.53
N THR A 12 -8.46 -3.44 8.10
CA THR A 12 -8.23 -2.37 7.12
C THR A 12 -8.18 -1.03 7.85
N TYR A 13 -7.10 -0.28 7.67
CA TYR A 13 -6.88 1.00 8.36
C TYR A 13 -7.04 2.21 7.44
N TYR A 14 -7.15 2.01 6.12
CA TYR A 14 -7.23 3.10 5.14
C TYR A 14 -6.08 4.11 5.24
N GLY A 15 -4.92 3.70 5.76
CA GLY A 15 -3.78 4.58 6.02
C GLY A 15 -3.93 5.47 7.26
N HIS A 16 -4.84 5.15 8.20
CA HIS A 16 -5.08 5.95 9.40
C HIS A 16 -5.48 5.13 10.65
N GLY A 17 -5.04 5.61 11.82
CA GLY A 17 -5.63 5.31 13.12
C GLY A 17 -5.42 3.90 13.67
N ASP A 18 -5.84 3.69 14.92
CA ASP A 18 -5.67 2.42 15.65
C ASP A 18 -6.86 1.47 15.55
N ASN A 19 -8.00 1.98 15.07
CA ASN A 19 -9.29 1.28 15.07
C ASN A 19 -9.62 0.74 13.68
N GLY A 20 -8.70 -0.02 13.09
CA GLY A 20 -8.93 -0.67 11.80
C GLY A 20 -10.16 -1.57 11.84
N GLU A 21 -10.97 -1.51 10.77
CA GLU A 21 -12.18 -2.32 10.64
C GLU A 21 -11.82 -3.70 10.09
N GLN A 22 -12.37 -4.76 10.69
CA GLN A 22 -12.20 -6.10 10.18
C GLN A 22 -13.41 -6.47 9.32
N SER A 23 -13.16 -6.95 8.11
CA SER A 23 -14.22 -7.50 7.26
C SER A 23 -14.37 -9.00 7.48
N MET A 24 -15.62 -9.47 7.41
CA MET A 24 -15.94 -10.91 7.35
C MET A 24 -15.84 -11.47 5.92
N THR A 25 -15.64 -10.61 4.92
CA THR A 25 -15.55 -11.01 3.52
C THR A 25 -14.27 -10.52 2.88
N THR A 26 -13.77 -11.30 1.93
CA THR A 26 -12.64 -10.95 1.09
C THR A 26 -13.16 -10.28 -0.19
N ALA A 27 -12.52 -9.19 -0.62
CA ALA A 27 -12.86 -8.52 -1.87
C ALA A 27 -12.78 -9.50 -3.04
N PHE A 28 -13.72 -9.40 -3.99
CA PHE A 28 -13.90 -10.37 -5.07
C PHE A 28 -12.59 -10.69 -5.83
N CYS A 29 -11.80 -9.67 -6.19
CA CYS A 29 -10.54 -9.87 -6.90
C CYS A 29 -9.48 -10.61 -6.06
N ILE A 30 -9.45 -10.36 -4.75
CA ILE A 30 -8.56 -11.07 -3.84
C ILE A 30 -9.03 -12.51 -3.66
N GLN A 31 -10.34 -12.74 -3.48
CA GLN A 31 -10.88 -14.09 -3.33
C GLN A 31 -10.57 -14.95 -4.57
N LYS A 32 -10.75 -14.39 -5.77
CA LYS A 32 -10.38 -15.06 -7.03
C LYS A 32 -8.90 -15.47 -7.08
N LEU A 33 -7.99 -14.63 -6.58
CA LEU A 33 -6.58 -14.98 -6.52
C LEU A 33 -6.33 -16.12 -5.53
N LEU A 34 -6.92 -16.05 -4.33
CA LEU A 34 -6.79 -17.09 -3.30
C LEU A 34 -7.35 -18.44 -3.79
N ASP A 35 -8.52 -18.43 -4.44
CA ASP A 35 -9.17 -19.62 -5.01
C ASP A 35 -8.31 -20.30 -6.10
N ASN A 36 -7.41 -19.55 -6.73
CA ASN A 36 -6.49 -20.05 -7.77
C ASN A 36 -5.06 -20.29 -7.24
N GLY A 37 -4.91 -20.49 -5.93
CA GLY A 37 -3.61 -20.81 -5.30
C GLY A 37 -2.72 -19.61 -5.02
N GLY A 38 -3.24 -18.39 -5.14
CA GLY A 38 -2.54 -17.19 -4.70
C GLY A 38 -2.37 -17.18 -3.18
N MET A 39 -1.20 -16.75 -2.71
CA MET A 39 -0.91 -16.62 -1.29
C MET A 39 -0.83 -15.15 -0.89
N LEU A 40 -1.58 -14.77 0.14
CA LEU A 40 -1.48 -13.45 0.73
C LEU A 40 -0.24 -13.36 1.61
N VAL A 41 0.76 -12.61 1.17
CA VAL A 41 1.97 -12.32 1.97
C VAL A 41 1.69 -11.25 3.04
N GLY A 42 0.81 -10.29 2.73
CA GLY A 42 0.43 -9.25 3.68
C GLY A 42 -0.28 -8.05 3.04
N THR A 43 -0.61 -7.08 3.88
CA THR A 43 -1.16 -5.78 3.46
C THR A 43 -0.06 -4.72 3.38
N THR A 44 -0.25 -3.74 2.50
CA THR A 44 0.71 -2.66 2.23
C THR A 44 0.14 -1.31 2.65
N THR A 45 1.00 -0.44 3.18
CA THR A 45 0.60 0.89 3.63
C THR A 45 0.29 1.84 2.47
N MET A 46 -0.58 2.80 2.74
CA MET A 46 -0.97 3.88 1.83
C MET A 46 -1.10 5.23 2.57
N PRO A 47 -1.05 6.36 1.84
CA PRO A 47 -1.59 7.62 2.35
C PRO A 47 -3.02 7.46 2.82
N GLN A 48 -3.36 8.11 3.92
CA GLN A 48 -4.70 8.11 4.46
C GLN A 48 -5.75 8.38 3.37
N PHE A 49 -6.73 7.48 3.26
CA PHE A 49 -7.83 7.49 2.28
C PHE A 49 -7.39 7.66 0.82
N GLY A 50 -6.12 7.42 0.51
CA GLY A 50 -5.56 7.65 -0.81
C GLY A 50 -5.38 9.12 -1.17
N SER A 51 -5.24 9.98 -0.16
CA SER A 51 -5.28 11.45 -0.25
C SER A 51 -4.19 12.10 -1.12
N ASN A 52 -3.09 11.41 -1.42
CA ASN A 52 -2.05 11.97 -2.27
C ASN A 52 -1.32 10.93 -3.14
N ALA A 53 -0.77 11.45 -4.23
CA ALA A 53 -0.06 10.68 -5.25
C ALA A 53 1.44 10.50 -4.96
N ILE A 54 1.97 11.15 -3.92
CA ILE A 54 3.40 11.05 -3.60
C ILE A 54 3.68 9.93 -2.61
N GLY A 55 2.70 9.49 -1.81
CA GLY A 55 2.93 8.46 -0.80
C GLY A 55 3.28 9.02 0.58
N ALA A 56 3.02 10.31 0.80
CA ALA A 56 3.15 10.94 2.11
C ALA A 56 1.95 10.56 2.99
N ASN A 57 2.16 10.39 4.29
CA ASN A 57 1.06 10.20 5.23
C ASN A 57 1.19 11.20 6.39
N PRO A 58 0.59 12.40 6.30
CA PRO A 58 0.81 13.50 7.25
C PRO A 58 0.01 13.36 8.56
N ASP A 59 -1.07 12.58 8.56
CA ASP A 59 -1.83 12.23 9.78
C ASP A 59 -1.02 11.40 10.78
N VAL A 60 0.16 10.97 10.35
CA VAL A 60 1.24 10.54 11.20
C VAL A 60 2.50 11.27 10.76
N TYR A 61 2.65 12.53 11.20
CA TYR A 61 3.81 13.37 10.90
C TYR A 61 5.10 12.56 11.08
N ILE A 62 5.76 12.24 9.96
CA ILE A 62 7.08 12.74 9.59
C ILE A 62 7.38 12.29 8.14
N THR A 63 7.78 13.27 7.35
CA THR A 63 8.33 13.16 6.00
C THR A 63 9.73 12.51 6.06
N CYS A 64 9.96 11.50 5.22
CA CYS A 64 11.22 10.80 4.90
C CYS A 64 12.09 10.23 6.05
N PHE A 65 11.86 10.55 7.32
CA PHE A 65 12.67 10.09 8.44
C PHE A 65 11.87 10.06 9.75
N ASN A 66 11.01 9.07 10.01
CA ASN A 66 10.82 8.63 11.39
C ASN A 66 10.04 7.32 11.55
N TYR A 67 10.61 6.47 12.41
CA TYR A 67 10.10 5.19 12.90
C TYR A 67 8.97 5.34 13.95
N LEU A 68 8.45 6.56 14.14
CA LEU A 68 7.51 6.91 15.21
C LEU A 68 6.03 6.85 14.80
N SER A 69 5.77 6.65 13.50
CA SER A 69 4.44 6.38 12.99
C SER A 69 4.11 4.90 13.10
N LYS A 70 2.89 4.55 13.54
CA LYS A 70 2.37 3.17 13.41
C LYS A 70 2.22 2.74 11.95
N PHE A 71 2.06 3.69 11.03
CA PHE A 71 1.95 3.48 9.59
C PHE A 71 2.85 4.47 8.84
N PRO A 72 4.19 4.30 8.92
CA PRO A 72 5.11 5.23 8.28
C PRO A 72 4.91 5.21 6.76
N SER A 73 5.19 6.35 6.13
CA SER A 73 5.28 6.39 4.67
C SER A 73 6.31 5.35 4.23
N PRO A 74 6.02 4.49 3.23
CA PRO A 74 7.03 3.55 2.75
C PRO A 74 8.26 4.33 2.28
N ILE A 75 9.44 3.81 2.60
CA ILE A 75 10.69 4.42 2.16
C ILE A 75 10.89 4.05 0.70
N TYR A 76 11.23 5.03 -0.13
CA TYR A 76 11.66 4.76 -1.50
C TYR A 76 13.04 4.07 -1.45
N PRO A 77 13.15 2.81 -1.91
CA PRO A 77 14.32 1.99 -1.63
C PRO A 77 15.57 2.46 -2.39
N TRP A 78 15.40 3.27 -3.43
CA TRP A 78 16.49 3.75 -4.28
C TRP A 78 17.08 5.10 -3.81
N ASP A 79 16.30 5.87 -3.04
CA ASP A 79 16.72 7.15 -2.46
C ASP A 79 15.81 7.46 -1.26
N SER A 80 16.30 7.23 -0.04
CA SER A 80 15.52 7.43 1.19
C SER A 80 15.11 8.88 1.45
N THR A 81 15.62 9.84 0.68
CA THR A 81 15.22 11.25 0.77
C THR A 81 13.96 11.55 -0.06
N ARG A 82 13.49 10.60 -0.89
CA ARG A 82 12.33 10.75 -1.76
C ARG A 82 11.17 9.88 -1.32
N TYR A 83 9.98 10.28 -1.75
CA TYR A 83 8.81 9.46 -1.60
C TYR A 83 8.70 8.39 -2.69
N PRO A 84 8.07 7.24 -2.39
CA PRO A 84 7.96 6.12 -3.32
C PRO A 84 6.81 6.26 -4.33
N GLY A 85 6.05 7.37 -4.30
CA GLY A 85 4.82 7.51 -5.06
C GLY A 85 3.62 6.91 -4.33
N GLY A 86 2.41 7.22 -4.78
CA GLY A 86 1.18 6.85 -4.11
C GLY A 86 -0.07 7.03 -4.98
N SER A 87 -1.25 6.69 -4.48
CA SER A 87 -1.50 6.25 -3.11
C SER A 87 -1.25 4.76 -2.85
N SER A 88 -0.95 3.94 -3.85
CA SER A 88 -0.54 2.54 -3.63
C SER A 88 0.95 2.45 -3.33
N SER A 89 1.40 3.17 -2.31
CA SER A 89 2.81 3.39 -2.01
C SER A 89 3.55 2.11 -1.66
N GLY A 90 3.05 1.37 -0.67
CA GLY A 90 3.70 0.12 -0.27
C GLY A 90 3.67 -0.93 -1.39
N ASN A 91 2.65 -0.91 -2.26
CA ASN A 91 2.57 -1.78 -3.43
C ASN A 91 3.72 -1.57 -4.42
N GLY A 92 4.03 -0.30 -4.73
CA GLY A 92 5.15 0.04 -5.59
C GLY A 92 6.48 -0.42 -5.00
N VAL A 93 6.68 -0.16 -3.70
CA VAL A 93 7.92 -0.53 -2.99
C VAL A 93 8.13 -2.05 -2.94
N VAL A 94 7.14 -2.84 -2.51
CA VAL A 94 7.34 -4.30 -2.34
C VAL A 94 7.62 -5.01 -3.66
N VAL A 95 7.01 -4.56 -4.76
CA VAL A 95 7.27 -5.13 -6.10
C VAL A 95 8.60 -4.61 -6.64
N GLY A 96 8.88 -3.31 -6.53
CA GLY A 96 10.15 -2.72 -6.98
C GLY A 96 11.38 -3.29 -6.26
N MET A 97 11.23 -3.69 -5.01
CA MET A 97 12.28 -4.39 -4.23
C MET A 97 12.34 -5.90 -4.50
N GLY A 98 11.44 -6.46 -5.30
CA GLY A 98 11.39 -7.90 -5.57
C GLY A 98 10.90 -8.76 -4.40
N LEU A 99 10.22 -8.18 -3.39
CA LEU A 99 9.69 -8.93 -2.24
C LEU A 99 8.49 -9.79 -2.61
N CYS A 100 7.75 -9.40 -3.66
CA CYS A 100 6.70 -10.21 -4.25
C CYS A 100 6.61 -9.94 -5.77
N PRO A 101 6.15 -10.92 -6.57
CA PRO A 101 6.13 -10.80 -8.03
C PRO A 101 5.06 -9.82 -8.54
N PHE A 102 3.99 -9.60 -7.76
CA PHE A 102 2.95 -8.62 -8.05
C PHE A 102 2.28 -8.17 -6.76
N SER A 103 1.48 -7.11 -6.84
CA SER A 103 0.64 -6.69 -5.72
C SER A 103 -0.67 -6.07 -6.22
N ILE A 104 -1.71 -6.09 -5.39
CA ILE A 104 -3.03 -5.51 -5.73
C ILE A 104 -3.16 -4.12 -5.09
N GLY A 105 -3.31 -3.10 -5.92
CA GLY A 105 -3.58 -1.71 -5.53
C GLY A 105 -4.95 -1.22 -5.98
N SER A 106 -5.19 0.08 -5.86
CA SER A 106 -6.37 0.75 -6.41
C SER A 106 -5.95 2.03 -7.11
N ASP A 107 -6.61 2.34 -8.22
CA ASP A 107 -6.33 3.54 -9.03
C ASP A 107 -7.63 4.31 -9.32
N GLY A 108 -7.73 5.51 -8.77
CA GLY A 108 -8.75 6.49 -9.16
C GLY A 108 -8.16 7.63 -10.00
N LEU A 109 -7.04 8.22 -9.54
CA LEU A 109 -6.41 9.39 -10.15
C LEU A 109 -4.97 9.16 -10.63
N GLY A 110 -4.41 7.97 -10.42
CA GLY A 110 -2.99 7.65 -10.68
C GLY A 110 -2.35 6.77 -9.63
N SER A 111 -3.15 6.20 -8.72
CA SER A 111 -2.63 5.59 -7.50
C SER A 111 -1.90 4.27 -7.70
N ILE A 112 -1.97 3.63 -8.87
CA ILE A 112 -1.10 2.52 -9.26
C ILE A 112 0.00 3.04 -10.20
N ARG A 113 -0.36 3.91 -11.15
CA ARG A 113 0.55 4.44 -12.18
C ARG A 113 1.73 5.23 -11.60
N VAL A 114 1.48 6.13 -10.64
CA VAL A 114 2.53 6.96 -10.02
C VAL A 114 3.55 6.13 -9.24
N PRO A 115 3.16 5.28 -8.27
CA PRO A 115 4.14 4.43 -7.58
C PRO A 115 4.82 3.43 -8.52
N SER A 116 4.18 3.02 -9.61
CA SER A 116 4.81 2.13 -10.60
C SER A 116 5.95 2.84 -11.35
N GLY A 117 5.68 4.06 -11.84
CA GLY A 117 6.70 4.89 -12.48
C GLY A 117 7.85 5.26 -11.56
N PHE A 118 7.59 5.49 -10.27
CA PHE A 118 8.63 5.82 -9.29
C PHE A 118 9.50 4.60 -8.99
N ASN A 119 8.91 3.41 -8.81
CA ASN A 119 9.67 2.22 -8.41
C ASN A 119 10.18 1.36 -9.59
N GLY A 120 10.03 1.83 -10.83
CA GLY A 120 10.56 1.14 -12.02
C GLY A 120 9.83 -0.16 -12.35
N ILE A 121 8.52 -0.24 -12.06
CA ILE A 121 7.69 -1.42 -12.30
C ILE A 121 6.52 -1.11 -13.24
N VAL A 122 5.87 -2.15 -13.74
CA VAL A 122 4.64 -2.02 -14.56
C VAL A 122 3.42 -1.97 -13.65
N GLY A 123 2.50 -1.03 -13.92
CA GLY A 123 1.21 -0.93 -13.21
C GLY A 123 0.24 0.06 -13.84
#